data_AF-A0A7J7LG54-F1
#
_entry.id   AF-A0A7J7LG54-F1
#
_cell.length_a   1.000
_cell.length_b   1.000
_cell.length_c   1.000
_cell.angle_alpha   90.00
_cell.angle_beta   90.00
_cell.angle_gamma   90.00
#
_symmetry.space_group_name_H-M   'P 1'
#
loop_
_entity.id
_entity.type
_entity.pdbx_description
1 polymer ?
#
loop_
_entity_poly.entity_id
_entity_poly.type
_entity_poly.pdbx_seq_one_letter_code
_entity_poly.pdbx_strand_id
1 'polypeptide(L)'
;MMLKRKFFKRNGGLLLEQQISSGESNVEKNKIFVQGELKRATDNFNDFNILGRGGFGIIYKGMLPDDRIVAIKKSKIVDESQI
;
A
#
# COMPACT_ATOMS: atom_id res chain seq x y z
N MET A 1 13.18 2.22 12.29
CA MET A 1 11.88 2.90 12.52
C MET A 1 11.80 4.28 11.86
N MET A 2 12.85 5.11 11.93
CA MET A 2 12.84 6.49 11.39
C MET A 2 12.70 6.59 9.87
N LEU A 3 13.29 5.68 9.09
CA LEU A 3 13.31 5.79 7.62
C LEU A 3 11.91 5.68 6.98
N LYS A 4 11.06 4.77 7.47
CA LYS A 4 9.67 4.64 7.00
C LYS A 4 8.87 5.91 7.28
N ARG A 5 9.03 6.51 8.46
CA ARG A 5 8.37 7.76 8.82
C ARG A 5 8.88 8.92 7.96
N LYS A 6 10.17 8.95 7.63
CA LYS A 6 10.76 9.92 6.69
C LYS A 6 10.12 9.80 5.31
N PHE A 7 10.04 8.58 4.75
CA PHE A 7 9.40 8.37 3.44
C PHE A 7 7.91 8.67 3.46
N PHE A 8 7.21 8.30 4.53
CA PHE A 8 5.79 8.64 4.67
C PHE A 8 5.57 10.16 4.60
N LYS A 9 6.39 10.94 5.31
CA LYS A 9 6.33 12.41 5.22
C LYS A 9 6.73 12.95 3.85
N ARG A 10 7.82 12.44 3.25
CA ARG A 10 8.32 12.88 1.93
C ARG A 10 7.28 12.64 0.84
N ASN A 11 6.58 11.50 0.88
CA ASN A 11 5.66 11.06 -0.18
C ASN A 11 4.21 11.56 0.04
N GLY A 12 4.01 12.66 0.76
CA GLY A 12 2.68 13.26 0.96
C GLY A 12 1.78 12.54 1.97
N GLY A 13 2.31 11.66 2.83
CA GLY A 13 1.51 10.88 3.79
C GLY A 13 0.69 11.74 4.77
N LEU A 14 1.20 12.91 5.18
CA LEU A 14 0.45 13.84 6.06
C LEU A 14 -0.76 14.46 5.35
N LEU A 15 -0.62 14.78 4.05
CA LEU A 15 -1.73 15.29 3.25
C LEU A 15 -2.82 14.21 3.09
N LEU A 16 -2.41 12.97 2.85
CA LEU A 16 -3.32 11.83 2.79
C LEU A 16 -4.08 11.63 4.11
N GLU A 17 -3.40 11.72 5.27
CA GLU A 17 -4.05 11.66 6.59
C GLU A 17 -5.07 12.79 6.80
N GLN A 18 -4.73 14.01 6.38
CA GLN A 18 -5.65 15.15 6.44
C GLN A 18 -6.89 14.93 5.57
N GLN A 19 -6.72 14.45 4.34
CA GLN A 19 -7.84 14.18 3.41
C GLN A 19 -8.76 13.07 3.92
N ILE A 20 -8.20 12.03 4.55
CA ILE A 20 -9.00 10.96 5.17
C ILE A 20 -9.78 11.48 6.37
N SER A 21 -9.20 12.42 7.13
CA SER A 21 -9.82 12.97 8.33
C SER A 21 -10.88 14.05 8.05
N SER A 22 -10.78 14.78 6.94
CA SER A 22 -11.68 15.90 6.64
C SER A 22 -13.07 15.46 6.14
N GLY A 23 -13.24 14.21 5.69
CA GLY A 23 -14.54 13.69 5.23
C GLY A 23 -15.10 14.35 3.95
N GLU A 24 -14.38 15.30 3.34
CA GLU A 24 -14.87 16.17 2.26
C GLU A 24 -14.76 15.55 0.84
N SER A 25 -14.47 14.26 0.73
CA SER A 25 -14.32 13.62 -0.58
C SER A 25 -14.78 12.17 -0.54
N ASN A 26 -14.95 11.53 -1.71
CA ASN A 26 -15.17 10.08 -1.87
C ASN A 26 -14.07 9.17 -1.22
N VAL A 27 -13.23 9.76 -0.36
CA VAL A 27 -12.11 9.22 0.41
C VAL A 27 -12.54 8.31 1.56
N GLU A 28 -13.83 8.15 1.87
CA GLU A 28 -14.31 7.03 2.71
C GLU A 28 -13.80 5.66 2.25
N LYS A 29 -13.38 5.52 0.97
CA LYS A 29 -12.79 4.30 0.40
C LYS A 29 -11.28 4.12 0.65
N ASN A 30 -10.55 5.17 1.03
CA ASN A 30 -9.10 5.10 1.19
C ASN A 30 -8.72 4.78 2.64
N LYS A 31 -8.10 3.60 2.84
CA LYS A 31 -7.59 3.15 4.13
C LYS A 31 -6.07 3.13 4.14
N ILE A 32 -5.46 3.69 5.18
CA ILE A 32 -4.03 3.51 5.45
C ILE A 32 -3.83 2.13 6.07
N PHE A 33 -3.04 1.29 5.40
CA PHE A 33 -2.64 -0.02 5.91
C PHE A 33 -1.21 0.04 6.44
N VAL A 34 -0.98 -0.59 7.58
CA VAL A 34 0.39 -0.78 8.06
C VAL A 34 1.05 -1.97 7.38
N GLN A 35 2.37 -1.96 7.25
CA GLN A 35 3.11 -3.03 6.55
C GLN A 35 2.77 -4.44 7.07
N GLY A 36 2.52 -4.59 8.38
CA GLY A 36 2.17 -5.88 8.97
C GLY A 36 0.86 -6.45 8.44
N GLU A 37 -0.14 -5.60 8.17
CA GLU A 37 -1.41 -6.04 7.58
C GLU A 37 -1.21 -6.52 6.15
N LEU A 38 -0.48 -5.75 5.33
CA LEU A 38 -0.18 -6.13 3.95
C LEU A 38 0.65 -7.42 3.87
N LYS A 39 1.59 -7.61 4.80
CA LYS A 39 2.35 -8.87 4.92
C LYS A 39 1.44 -10.04 5.25
N ARG A 40 0.57 -9.93 6.26
CA ARG A 40 -0.36 -11.02 6.59
C ARG A 40 -1.29 -11.33 5.42
N ALA A 41 -1.83 -10.28 4.79
CA ALA A 41 -2.77 -10.46 3.68
C ALA A 41 -2.16 -11.18 2.48
N THR A 42 -0.85 -11.02 2.23
CA THR A 42 -0.15 -11.58 1.07
C THR A 42 0.69 -12.81 1.38
N ASP A 43 0.60 -13.36 2.60
CA ASP A 43 1.52 -14.39 3.10
C ASP A 43 3.00 -13.98 2.94
N ASN A 44 3.33 -12.82 3.48
CA ASN A 44 4.64 -12.16 3.37
C ASN A 44 5.10 -11.93 1.91
N PHE A 45 4.16 -11.54 1.03
CA PHE A 45 4.39 -11.36 -0.41
C PHE A 45 4.88 -12.65 -1.09
N ASN A 46 4.20 -13.76 -0.82
CA ASN A 46 4.52 -15.06 -1.39
C ASN A 46 4.39 -15.05 -2.93
N ASP A 47 5.39 -15.59 -3.62
CA ASP A 47 5.41 -15.68 -5.09
C ASP A 47 4.28 -16.55 -5.65
N PHE A 48 3.77 -17.53 -4.90
CA PHE A 48 2.59 -18.31 -5.27
C PHE A 48 1.31 -17.46 -5.38
N ASN A 49 1.28 -16.31 -4.71
CA ASN A 49 0.15 -15.38 -4.77
C ASN A 49 0.31 -14.30 -5.86
N ILE A 50 1.31 -14.38 -6.74
CA ILE A 50 1.49 -13.39 -7.80
C ILE A 50 0.38 -13.50 -8.84
N LEU A 51 -0.32 -12.38 -9.07
CA LEU A 51 -1.31 -12.22 -10.13
C LEU A 51 -0.71 -11.63 -11.41
N GLY A 52 0.40 -10.89 -11.30
CA GLY A 52 1.06 -10.30 -12.45
C GLY A 52 2.37 -9.59 -12.13
N ARG A 53 3.23 -9.46 -13.15
CA ARG A 53 4.53 -8.76 -13.07
C ARG A 53 4.61 -7.75 -14.20
N GLY A 54 4.97 -6.51 -13.89
CA GLY A 54 5.23 -5.45 -14.88
C GLY A 54 6.53 -4.71 -14.60
N GLY A 55 6.81 -3.67 -15.40
CA GLY A 55 8.00 -2.83 -15.23
C GLY A 55 8.03 -2.13 -13.86
N PHE A 56 6.90 -1.59 -13.43
CA PHE A 56 6.81 -0.80 -12.20
C PHE A 56 6.60 -1.61 -10.92
N GLY A 57 6.27 -2.90 -11.00
CA GLY A 57 5.87 -3.64 -9.81
C GLY A 57 5.44 -5.08 -10.00
N ILE A 58 5.04 -5.68 -8.89
CA ILE A 58 4.43 -7.01 -8.81
C ILE A 58 3.07 -6.86 -8.15
N ILE A 59 2.06 -7.55 -8.67
CA ILE A 59 0.71 -7.59 -8.11
C ILE A 59 0.55 -8.94 -7.43
N TYR A 60 0.18 -8.92 -6.15
CA TYR A 60 -0.11 -10.11 -5.34
C TYR A 60 -1.59 -10.19 -5.04
N LYS A 61 -2.15 -11.39 -5.03
CA LYS A 61 -3.43 -11.70 -4.39
C LYS A 61 -3.23 -11.58 -2.88
N GLY A 62 -4.15 -10.91 -2.21
CA GLY A 62 -4.19 -10.88 -0.76
C GLY A 62 -5.58 -11.08 -0.20
N MET A 63 -5.66 -11.50 1.05
CA MET A 63 -6.89 -11.64 1.83
C MET A 63 -6.82 -10.72 3.04
N LEU A 64 -7.72 -9.75 3.12
CA LEU A 64 -7.81 -8.86 4.27
C LEU A 64 -8.47 -9.58 5.47
N PRO A 65 -8.35 -9.04 6.71
CA PRO A 65 -8.97 -9.65 7.90
C PRO A 65 -10.51 -9.72 7.87
N ASP A 66 -11.15 -8.99 6.96
CA ASP A 66 -12.59 -9.01 6.70
C ASP A 66 -12.96 -9.95 5.53
N ASP A 67 -12.09 -10.93 5.24
CA ASP A 67 -12.18 -11.94 4.18
C ASP A 67 -12.25 -11.39 2.74
N ARG A 68 -12.09 -10.08 2.56
CA ARG A 68 -12.05 -9.50 1.21
C ARG A 68 -10.78 -9.89 0.48
N ILE A 69 -10.95 -10.42 -0.72
CA ILE A 69 -9.86 -10.69 -1.65
C ILE A 69 -9.51 -9.40 -2.40
N VAL A 70 -8.24 -9.02 -2.38
CA VAL A 70 -7.73 -7.79 -2.98
C VAL A 70 -6.47 -8.04 -3.81
N ALA A 71 -6.20 -7.14 -4.75
CA ALA A 71 -4.92 -7.07 -5.46
C ALA A 71 -4.01 -6.04 -4.76
N ILE A 72 -2.84 -6.48 -4.31
CA ILE A 72 -1.85 -5.63 -3.62
C ILE A 72 -0.66 -5.44 -4.55
N LYS A 73 -0.46 -4.21 -5.03
CA LYS A 73 0.69 -3.85 -5.86
C LYS A 73 1.88 -3.42 -5.00
N LYS A 74 3.04 -4.04 -5.21
CA LYS A 74 4.31 -3.67 -4.61
C LYS A 74 5.26 -3.17 -5.69
N SER A 75 5.74 -1.94 -5.56
CA SER A 75 6.74 -1.37 -6.47
C SER A 75 8.07 -2.11 -6.37
N LYS A 76 8.72 -2.34 -7.51
CA LYS A 76 10.05 -2.99 -7.58
C LYS A 76 11.19 -2.00 -7.34
N ILE A 77 11.00 -0.77 -7.78
CA ILE A 77 12.01 0.28 -7.78
C ILE A 77 11.44 1.46 -7.02
N VAL A 78 12.27 2.13 -6.23
CA VAL A 78 11.97 3.46 -5.73
C VAL A 78 12.42 4.43 -6.81
N ASP A 79 11.47 4.97 -7.56
CA ASP A 79 11.73 6.01 -8.55
C ASP A 79 11.56 7.38 -7.87
N GLU A 80 12.67 8.05 -7.58
CA GLU A 80 12.65 9.35 -6.92
C GLU A 80 12.05 10.46 -7.79
N SER A 81 11.93 10.26 -9.11
CA SER A 81 11.28 11.23 -10.01
C SER A 81 9.75 11.22 -9.91
N GLN A 82 9.17 10.20 -9.26
CA GLN A 82 7.72 10.01 -9.08
C GLN A 82 7.23 10.41 -7.68
N ILE A 83 8.10 11.05 -6.87
CA ILE A 83 7.81 11.47 -5.49
C ILE A 83 7.44 12.96 -5.45
#